data_AF-A0A0B7A9S4-F1
#
_entry.id   AF-A0A0B7A9S4-F1
#
_cell.length_a   1.000
_cell.length_b   1.000
_cell.length_c   1.000
_cell.angle_alpha   90.00
_cell.angle_beta   90.00
_cell.angle_gamma   90.00
#
_symmetry.space_group_name_H-M   'P 1'
#
loop_
_entity.id
_entity.type
_entity.pdbx_description
1 polymer ?
#
loop_
_entity_poly.entity_id
_entity_poly.type
_entity_poly.pdbx_seq_one_letter_code
_entity_poly.pdbx_strand_id
1 'polypeptide(L)' 'NTEGSYTCSCKPGFVVSSVDPKKCEDVDDCGEQSPCQQICHNKEGGYTCSCKVGYVVSPSDPNKCEDVNECE' A
#
# COMPACT_ATOMS: atom_id res chain seq x y z
N ASN A 1 -14.93 0.56 -34.34
CA ASN A 1 -15.21 0.25 -32.93
C ASN A 1 -13.90 -0.17 -32.28
N THR A 2 -13.18 0.81 -31.76
CA THR A 2 -12.14 0.65 -30.73
C THR A 2 -12.05 2.02 -30.11
N GLU A 3 -13.02 2.31 -29.24
CA GLU A 3 -12.99 3.48 -28.39
C GLU A 3 -11.74 3.36 -27.52
N GLY A 4 -10.68 4.04 -27.96
CA GLY A 4 -9.46 4.22 -27.20
C GLY A 4 -9.82 4.97 -25.94
N SER A 5 -10.15 4.21 -24.90
CA SER A 5 -10.35 4.74 -23.56
C SER A 5 -8.98 5.19 -23.08
N TYR A 6 -8.60 6.43 -23.40
CA TYR A 6 -7.65 7.20 -22.62
C TYR A 6 -8.32 7.52 -21.28
N THR A 7 -8.71 6.49 -20.52
CA THR A 7 -9.00 6.68 -19.12
C THR A 7 -7.71 7.21 -18.54
N CYS A 8 -7.73 8.43 -18.01
CA CYS A 8 -6.74 8.90 -17.04
C CYS A 8 -6.87 8.01 -15.81
N SER A 9 -6.50 6.74 -15.98
CA SER A 9 -6.45 5.72 -14.97
C SER A 9 -5.09 5.95 -14.36
N CYS A 10 -5.09 6.51 -13.17
CA CYS A 10 -3.87 6.56 -12.39
C CYS A 10 -3.32 5.14 -12.21
N LYS A 11 -2.01 5.02 -12.00
CA LYS A 11 -1.40 3.71 -11.74
C LYS A 11 -2.12 3.04 -10.55
N PRO A 12 -2.14 1.70 -10.46
CA PRO A 12 -2.62 1.03 -9.27
C PRO A 12 -1.99 1.63 -8.02
N GLY A 13 -2.78 1.96 -6.99
CA GLY A 13 -2.33 2.71 -5.81
C GLY A 13 -2.40 4.23 -5.92
N PHE A 14 -2.93 4.77 -7.02
CA PHE A 14 -3.15 6.21 -7.17
C PHE A 14 -4.59 6.52 -7.59
N VAL A 15 -5.12 7.64 -7.12
CA VAL A 15 -6.45 8.17 -7.47
C VAL A 15 -6.32 9.51 -8.17
N VAL A 16 -7.27 9.81 -9.04
CA VAL A 16 -7.33 11.12 -9.70
C VAL A 16 -7.56 12.19 -8.64
N SER A 17 -6.72 13.22 -8.62
CA SER A 17 -6.85 14.32 -7.66
C SER A 17 -8.21 14.97 -7.81
N SER A 18 -8.84 15.26 -6.67
CA SER A 18 -10.13 15.95 -6.64
C SER A 18 -10.04 17.40 -7.14
N VAL A 19 -8.83 17.96 -7.18
CA VAL A 19 -8.54 19.35 -7.58
C VAL A 19 -8.09 19.44 -9.04
N ASP A 20 -7.35 18.44 -9.52
CA ASP A 20 -6.79 18.44 -10.87
C ASP A 20 -6.93 17.05 -11.52
N PRO A 21 -7.83 16.87 -12.49
CA PRO A 21 -8.12 15.57 -13.08
C PRO A 21 -6.97 15.00 -13.94
N LYS A 22 -5.90 15.79 -14.13
CA LYS A 22 -4.66 15.35 -14.79
C LYS A 22 -3.58 14.90 -13.81
N LYS A 23 -3.79 15.10 -12.50
CA LYS A 23 -2.86 14.68 -11.45
C LYS A 23 -3.38 13.41 -10.78
N CYS A 24 -2.43 12.54 -10.46
CA CYS A 24 -2.67 11.33 -9.69
C CYS A 24 -2.09 11.54 -8.30
N GLU A 25 -2.94 11.50 -7.29
CA GLU A 25 -2.55 11.51 -5.89
C GLU A 25 -2.40 10.07 -5.42
N ASP A 26 -1.36 9.84 -4.64
CA ASP A 26 -1.11 8.55 -4.01
C ASP A 26 -2.26 8.20 -3.07
N VAL A 27 -2.74 6.96 -3.14
CA VAL A 27 -3.76 6.46 -2.21
C VAL A 27 -3.06 6.16 -0.90
N ASP A 28 -3.45 6.86 0.15
CA ASP A 28 -2.96 6.54 1.49
C ASP A 28 -3.64 5.26 2.01
N ASP A 29 -3.08 4.12 1.59
CA ASP A 29 -3.48 2.81 2.09
C ASP A 29 -3.22 2.67 3.60
N CYS A 30 -2.37 3.52 4.21
CA CYS A 30 -2.06 3.48 5.65
C CYS A 30 -2.99 4.33 6.53
N GLY A 31 -3.98 5.00 5.94
CA GLY A 31 -4.89 5.89 6.65
C GLY A 31 -5.91 5.17 7.53
N GLU A 32 -7.19 5.28 7.20
CA GLU A 32 -8.29 4.83 8.07
C GLU A 32 -8.36 3.31 8.26
N GLN A 33 -7.91 2.54 7.26
CA GLN A 33 -7.82 1.09 7.30
C GLN A 33 -6.46 0.66 6.76
N SER A 34 -5.46 0.66 7.64
CA SER A 34 -4.14 0.15 7.29
C SER A 34 -4.22 -1.35 6.96
N PRO A 35 -3.71 -1.79 5.80
CA PRO A 35 -3.61 -3.20 5.45
C PRO A 35 -2.61 -3.93 6.34
N CYS A 36 -1.68 -3.22 6.99
CA CYS A 36 -0.61 -3.80 7.79
C CYS A 36 -1.07 -4.17 9.21
N GLN A 37 -0.60 -5.31 9.70
CA GLN A 37 -0.89 -5.77 11.06
C GLN A 37 -0.24 -4.89 12.16
N GLN A 38 0.91 -4.29 11.89
CA GLN A 38 1.68 -3.52 12.89
C GLN A 38 2.03 -2.11 12.41
N ILE A 39 3.04 -1.97 11.54
CA ILE A 39 3.54 -0.67 11.06
C ILE A 39 3.27 -0.59 9.56
N CYS A 40 2.67 0.51 9.13
CA CYS A 40 2.41 0.80 7.73
C CYS A 40 3.20 2.03 7.31
N HIS A 41 3.92 1.91 6.21
CA HIS A 41 4.64 3.00 5.57
C HIS A 41 3.98 3.29 4.23
N ASN A 42 3.29 4.42 4.14
CA ASN A 42 2.73 4.86 2.87
C ASN A 42 3.88 5.31 1.96
N LYS A 43 3.86 4.89 0.69
CA LYS A 43 4.96 5.14 -0.25
C LYS A 43 4.39 5.37 -1.64
N GLU A 44 4.81 6.45 -2.31
CA GLU A 44 4.30 6.80 -3.64
C GLU A 44 4.11 5.59 -4.58
N GLY A 45 2.85 5.23 -4.83
CA GLY A 45 2.41 4.07 -5.59
C GLY A 45 2.04 2.83 -4.77
N GLY A 46 1.74 3.00 -3.48
CA GLY A 46 1.21 1.97 -2.60
C GLY A 46 1.75 2.08 -1.18
N TYR A 47 2.02 0.94 -0.54
CA TYR A 47 2.45 0.92 0.85
C TYR A 47 3.47 -0.19 1.09
N THR A 48 4.15 -0.11 2.22
CA THR A 48 5.04 -1.16 2.70
C THR A 48 4.76 -1.40 4.18
N CYS A 49 4.50 -2.65 4.53
CA CYS A 49 4.35 -3.03 5.93
C CYS A 49 5.70 -3.29 6.57
N SER A 50 5.78 -2.97 7.85
CA SER A 50 6.94 -3.28 8.70
C SER A 50 6.46 -3.78 10.04
N CYS A 51 7.33 -4.55 10.68
CA CYS A 51 7.03 -5.19 11.95
C CYS A 51 7.90 -4.59 13.06
N LYS A 52 7.39 -4.65 14.29
CA LYS A 52 8.12 -4.23 15.49
C LYS A 52 9.33 -5.16 15.71
N VAL A 53 10.29 -4.71 16.50
CA VAL A 53 11.41 -5.57 16.96
C VAL A 53 10.85 -6.85 17.58
N GLY A 54 11.42 -7.98 17.19
CA GLY A 54 10.94 -9.33 17.53
C GLY A 54 9.85 -9.88 16.61
N TYR A 55 9.48 -9.15 15.56
CA TYR A 55 8.53 -9.62 14.54
C TYR A 55 9.14 -9.46 13.14
N VAL A 56 8.84 -10.41 12.25
CA VAL A 56 9.18 -10.38 10.83
C VAL A 56 7.93 -10.46 9.99
N VAL A 57 7.99 -9.89 8.79
CA VAL A 57 6.90 -9.98 7.82
C VAL A 57 6.70 -11.44 7.44
N SER A 58 5.46 -11.93 7.48
CA SER A 58 5.16 -13.32 7.14
C SER A 58 5.54 -13.58 5.67
N PRO A 59 6.24 -14.69 5.37
CA PRO A 59 6.55 -15.06 3.98
C PRO A 59 5.29 -15.40 3.17
N SER A 60 4.19 -15.72 3.84
CA SER A 60 2.91 -16.03 3.19
C SER A 60 2.05 -14.79 2.95
N ASP A 61 2.23 -13.74 3.76
CA ASP A 61 1.43 -12.53 3.71
C ASP A 61 2.29 -11.30 4.09
N PRO A 62 2.60 -10.41 3.14
CA PRO A 62 3.44 -9.24 3.39
C PRO A 62 2.81 -8.23 4.36
N ASN A 63 1.53 -8.40 4.69
CA ASN A 63 0.80 -7.53 5.60
C ASN A 63 0.77 -8.05 7.04
N LYS A 64 1.14 -9.31 7.26
CA LYS A 64 1.18 -9.91 8.59
C LYS A 64 2.58 -9.90 9.17
N CYS A 65 2.61 -9.82 10.50
CA CYS A 65 3.83 -9.90 11.28
C CYS A 65 3.80 -11.18 12.11
N GLU A 66 4.77 -12.03 11.87
CA GLU A 66 5.02 -13.26 12.62
C GLU A 66 6.11 -13.00 13.66
N ASP A 67 5.91 -13.54 14.85
CA ASP A 67 6.87 -13.44 15.95
C ASP A 67 8.13 -14.20 15.58
N VAL A 68 9.28 -13.53 15.67
CA VAL A 68 10.58 -14.19 15.54
C VAL A 68 10.82 -14.87 16.86
N ASN A 69 10.70 -16.19 16.87
CA ASN A 69 11.02 -16.94 18.08
C ASN A 69 12.54 -16.91 18.28
N GLU A 70 13.03 -15.90 19.00
CA GLU A 70 14.46 -15.67 19.26
C GLU A 70 15.05 -16.68 20.27
N CYS A 71 14.28 -17.71 20.64
CA CYS A 71 14.61 -18.69 21.67
C CYS A 71 15.36 -19.92 21.13
N GLU A 72 16.27 -19.75 20.17
CA GLU A 72 17.31 -20.76 19.84
C GLU A 72 18.67 -20.39 20.46
#